data_AF-A0A535X1W0-F1
#
_entry.id   AF-A0A535X1W0-F1
#
_cell.length_a   1.000
_cell.length_b   1.000
_cell.length_c   1.000
_cell.angle_alpha   90.00
_cell.angle_beta   90.00
_cell.angle_gamma   90.00
#
_symmetry.space_group_name_H-M   'P 1'
#
loop_
_entity.id
_entity.type
_entity.pdbx_description
1 polymer ?
#
loop_
_entity_poly.entity_id
_entity_poly.type
_entity_poly.pdbx_seq_one_letter_code
_entity_poly.pdbx_strand_id
1 'polypeptide(L)'
;MLKTIFASVTAVAATVLLSIGASAGAAVQHLNLNTPEQCFAKGDYSICIVSRGEETLVQTPSGNFSADINATDSFVVTYQDAAFGAGTDSFKEHVLYSSNFTVLEEGGIHQTSTFSDGTSTCTVSMDVHATGLNFVTGTGHFQYDNFTVVCV
;
A
#
# COMPACT_ATOMS: atom_id res chain seq x y z
N MET A 1 16.61 9.65 -2.03
CA MET A 1 16.63 8.61 -0.99
C MET A 1 15.50 8.74 0.04
N LEU A 2 15.20 9.91 0.62
CA LEU A 2 14.08 10.06 1.59
C LEU A 2 12.68 9.95 0.97
N LYS A 3 12.53 10.16 -0.34
CA LYS A 3 11.23 10.18 -1.05
C LYS A 3 10.63 8.78 -1.30
N THR A 4 11.44 7.72 -1.27
CA THR A 4 11.04 6.35 -1.60
C THR A 4 10.39 5.60 -0.44
N ILE A 5 10.66 6.01 0.80
CA ILE A 5 10.14 5.36 2.03
C ILE A 5 8.68 5.76 2.29
N PHE A 6 8.19 6.86 1.71
CA PHE A 6 6.82 7.32 1.94
C PHE A 6 5.78 6.60 1.06
N ALA A 7 6.16 6.02 -0.08
CA ALA A 7 5.23 5.29 -0.95
C ALA A 7 4.65 4.04 -0.26
N SER A 8 5.49 3.28 0.47
CA SER A 8 5.09 2.07 1.20
C SER A 8 4.13 2.34 2.36
N VAL A 9 4.31 3.43 3.11
CA VAL A 9 3.40 3.84 4.20
C VAL A 9 2.05 4.33 3.66
N THR A 10 2.05 4.90 2.45
CA THR A 10 0.83 5.39 1.80
C THR A 10 0.01 4.24 1.22
N ALA A 11 0.65 3.17 0.71
CA ALA A 11 -0.03 1.96 0.24
C ALA A 11 -0.79 1.26 1.37
N VAL A 12 -0.14 1.02 2.52
CA VAL A 12 -0.81 0.39 3.69
C VAL A 12 -1.98 1.25 4.20
N ALA A 13 -1.82 2.59 4.26
CA ALA A 13 -2.90 3.48 4.67
C ALA A 13 -4.05 3.56 3.65
N ALA A 14 -3.76 3.46 2.35
CA ALA A 14 -4.77 3.47 1.29
C ALA A 14 -5.61 2.20 1.28
N THR A 15 -5.00 1.03 1.52
CA THR A 15 -5.74 -0.24 1.63
C THR A 15 -6.64 -0.26 2.88
N VAL A 16 -6.18 0.32 3.99
CA VAL A 16 -6.97 0.49 5.22
C VAL A 16 -8.22 1.37 5.01
N LEU A 17 -8.16 2.38 4.13
CA LEU A 17 -9.31 3.26 3.86
C LEU A 17 -10.37 2.63 2.94
N LEU A 18 -9.99 1.65 2.11
CA LEU A 18 -10.90 1.01 1.13
C LEU A 18 -11.73 -0.13 1.74
N SER A 19 -11.23 -0.81 2.77
CA SER A 19 -11.89 -1.94 3.43
C SER A 19 -13.00 -1.55 4.42
N ILE A 20 -13.05 -0.30 4.88
CA ILE A 20 -14.04 0.21 5.85
C ILE A 20 -15.46 0.36 5.23
N GLY A 21 -15.59 0.27 3.90
CA GLY A 21 -16.83 0.57 3.16
C GLY A 21 -17.86 -0.56 3.01
N ALA A 22 -17.56 -1.82 3.36
CA ALA A 22 -18.43 -2.95 3.05
C ALA A 22 -18.64 -3.87 4.26
N SER A 23 -19.60 -3.57 5.14
CA SER A 23 -20.05 -4.53 6.16
C SER A 23 -21.57 -4.70 6.12
N ALA A 24 -22.05 -5.60 5.27
CA ALA A 24 -23.35 -6.27 5.48
C ALA A 24 -23.47 -7.56 4.63
N GLY A 25 -23.21 -8.73 5.26
CA GLY A 25 -23.90 -9.99 4.91
C GLY A 25 -23.19 -11.00 3.99
N ALA A 26 -22.02 -10.71 3.42
CA ALA A 26 -21.25 -11.68 2.63
C ALA A 26 -20.05 -12.21 3.43
N ALA A 27 -19.88 -13.54 3.47
CA ALA A 27 -18.76 -14.21 4.17
C ALA A 27 -17.40 -13.91 3.52
N VAL A 28 -17.39 -13.60 2.22
CA VAL A 28 -16.22 -13.21 1.43
C VAL A 28 -16.60 -12.00 0.58
N GLN A 29 -15.71 -11.02 0.51
CA GLN A 29 -15.86 -9.83 -0.31
C GLN A 29 -14.64 -9.69 -1.21
N HIS A 30 -14.88 -9.41 -2.49
CA HIS A 30 -13.82 -9.08 -3.44
C HIS A 30 -13.93 -7.59 -3.76
N LEU A 31 -12.96 -6.82 -3.33
CA LEU A 31 -12.85 -5.39 -3.53
C LEU A 31 -11.93 -5.15 -4.72
N ASN A 32 -12.46 -4.46 -5.73
CA ASN A 32 -11.69 -4.05 -6.89
C ASN A 32 -10.89 -2.79 -6.53
N LEU A 33 -9.57 -2.90 -6.53
CA LEU A 33 -8.65 -1.80 -6.21
C LEU A 33 -8.23 -1.01 -7.46
N ASN A 34 -8.83 -1.30 -8.62
CA ASN A 34 -8.59 -0.53 -9.84
C ASN A 34 -9.17 0.89 -9.68
N THR A 35 -8.29 1.87 -9.48
CA THR A 35 -8.67 3.27 -9.38
C THR A 35 -8.34 4.02 -10.68
N PRO A 36 -9.16 5.00 -11.09
CA PRO A 36 -8.73 5.96 -12.08
C PRO A 36 -7.56 6.77 -11.53
N GLU A 37 -6.71 7.29 -12.42
CA GLU A 37 -5.56 8.10 -12.05
C GLU A 37 -5.92 9.18 -11.00
N GLN A 38 -5.19 9.18 -9.89
CA GLN A 38 -5.29 10.17 -8.82
C GLN A 38 -4.03 11.02 -8.82
N CYS A 39 -4.17 12.32 -9.00
CA CYS A 39 -3.05 13.25 -9.00
C CYS A 39 -3.06 14.15 -7.75
N PHE A 40 -1.92 14.24 -7.07
CA PHE A 40 -1.69 15.07 -5.91
C PHE A 40 -0.59 16.09 -6.22
N ALA A 41 -0.90 17.38 -6.07
CA ALA A 41 0.04 18.46 -6.33
C ALA A 41 0.43 19.20 -5.04
N LYS A 42 1.71 19.56 -4.92
CA LYS A 42 2.25 20.41 -3.85
C LYS A 42 3.36 21.30 -4.39
N GLY A 43 3.07 22.59 -4.54
CA GLY A 43 3.98 23.53 -5.19
C GLY A 43 4.23 23.12 -6.64
N ASP A 44 5.49 23.11 -7.05
CA ASP A 44 5.90 22.74 -8.41
C ASP A 44 5.91 21.23 -8.66
N TYR A 45 5.64 20.41 -7.63
CA TYR A 45 5.63 18.95 -7.75
C TYR A 45 4.21 18.42 -7.87
N SER A 46 4.02 17.43 -8.73
CA SER A 46 2.83 16.57 -8.69
C SER A 46 3.21 15.10 -8.76
N ILE A 47 2.35 14.25 -8.19
CA ILE A 47 2.43 12.79 -8.33
C ILE A 47 1.06 12.29 -8.79
N CYS A 48 1.04 11.55 -9.89
CA CYS A 48 -0.15 10.85 -10.37
C CYS A 48 0.04 9.36 -10.13
N ILE A 49 -0.98 8.69 -9.61
CA ILE A 49 -0.96 7.28 -9.22
C ILE A 49 -2.15 6.58 -9.87
N VAL A 50 -1.91 5.42 -10.48
CA VAL A 50 -2.94 4.52 -10.97
C VAL A 50 -2.76 3.20 -10.24
N SER A 51 -3.78 2.81 -9.46
CA SER A 51 -3.79 1.53 -8.75
C SER A 51 -4.52 0.47 -9.55
N ARG A 52 -4.01 -0.76 -9.48
CA ARG A 52 -4.64 -1.94 -10.05
C ARG A 52 -4.51 -3.12 -9.11
N GLY A 53 -5.58 -3.88 -8.94
CA GLY A 53 -5.53 -5.09 -8.13
C GLY A 53 -6.86 -5.46 -7.51
N GLU A 54 -6.77 -6.38 -6.56
CA GLU A 54 -7.91 -6.85 -5.80
C GLU A 54 -7.52 -7.07 -4.34
N GLU A 55 -8.52 -6.88 -3.48
CA GLU A 55 -8.48 -7.31 -2.08
C GLU A 55 -9.60 -8.34 -1.89
N THR A 56 -9.26 -9.46 -1.25
CA THR A 56 -10.24 -10.45 -0.81
C THR A 56 -10.34 -10.40 0.70
N LEU A 57 -11.50 -10.01 1.21
CA LEU A 57 -11.78 -9.86 2.64
C LEU A 57 -12.73 -10.97 3.11
N VAL A 58 -12.39 -11.65 4.19
CA VAL A 58 -13.16 -12.75 4.78
C VAL A 58 -13.40 -12.50 6.25
N GLN A 59 -14.64 -12.64 6.70
CA GLN A 59 -14.91 -12.61 8.14
C GLN A 59 -14.61 -13.99 8.75
N THR A 60 -13.72 -13.99 9.73
CA THR A 60 -13.34 -15.20 10.48
C THR A 60 -14.42 -15.60 11.50
N PRO A 61 -14.42 -16.85 12.00
CA PRO A 61 -15.37 -17.28 13.03
C PRO A 61 -15.32 -16.49 14.34
N SER A 62 -14.18 -15.86 14.66
CA SER A 62 -14.05 -14.98 15.83
C SER A 62 -14.66 -13.59 15.63
N GLY A 63 -15.10 -13.28 14.41
CA GLY A 63 -15.65 -11.97 14.03
C GLY A 63 -14.61 -10.98 13.50
N ASN A 64 -13.32 -11.30 13.56
CA ASN A 64 -12.23 -10.53 12.94
C ASN A 64 -12.23 -10.68 11.42
N PHE A 65 -11.55 -9.77 10.72
CA PHE A 65 -11.48 -9.81 9.25
C PHE A 65 -10.08 -10.16 8.77
N SER A 66 -9.97 -11.19 7.95
CA SER A 66 -8.74 -11.54 7.24
C SER A 66 -8.81 -10.97 5.82
N ALA A 67 -7.78 -10.24 5.38
CA ALA A 67 -7.70 -9.74 4.01
C ALA A 67 -6.43 -10.22 3.32
N ASP A 68 -6.58 -10.61 2.06
CA ASP A 68 -5.47 -10.86 1.12
C ASP A 68 -5.53 -9.80 0.03
N ILE A 69 -4.43 -9.06 -0.15
CA ILE A 69 -4.33 -8.00 -1.15
C ILE A 69 -3.24 -8.35 -2.14
N ASN A 70 -3.55 -8.17 -3.42
CA ASN A 70 -2.58 -8.28 -4.51
C ASN A 70 -2.80 -7.11 -5.46
N ALA A 71 -1.91 -6.13 -5.36
CA ALA A 71 -2.07 -4.89 -6.09
C ALA A 71 -0.74 -4.36 -6.63
N THR A 72 -0.88 -3.45 -7.58
CA THR A 72 0.19 -2.79 -8.28
C THR A 72 -0.21 -1.34 -8.50
N ASP A 73 0.63 -0.42 -8.05
CA ASP A 73 0.47 1.01 -8.28
C ASP A 73 1.53 1.46 -9.28
N SER A 74 1.13 2.16 -10.33
CA SER A 74 2.07 2.88 -11.19
C SER A 74 1.98 4.36 -10.85
N PHE A 75 3.12 5.03 -10.71
CA PHE A 75 3.16 6.46 -10.43
C PHE A 75 4.07 7.22 -11.39
N VAL A 76 3.71 8.48 -11.63
CA VAL A 76 4.54 9.45 -12.36
C VAL A 76 4.68 10.67 -11.49
N VAL A 77 5.91 11.15 -11.35
CA VAL A 77 6.24 12.37 -10.62
C VAL A 77 6.65 13.45 -11.61
N THR A 78 5.97 14.59 -11.54
CA THR A 78 6.28 15.76 -12.37
C THR A 78 6.80 16.92 -11.54
N TYR A 79 7.67 17.72 -12.16
CA TYR A 79 8.20 18.98 -11.63
C TYR A 79 8.05 20.02 -12.72
N GLN A 80 7.33 21.11 -12.44
CA GLN A 80 7.02 22.16 -13.43
C GLN A 80 6.49 21.59 -14.75
N ASP A 81 5.49 20.70 -14.64
CA ASP A 81 4.84 19.99 -15.76
C ASP A 81 5.72 19.03 -16.58
N ALA A 82 6.99 18.83 -16.19
CA ALA A 82 7.86 17.84 -16.80
C ALA A 82 7.94 16.57 -15.94
N ALA A 83 7.71 15.41 -16.54
CA ALA A 83 7.97 14.13 -15.87
C ALA A 83 9.47 14.01 -15.59
N PHE A 84 9.83 13.82 -14.31
CA PHE A 84 11.22 13.64 -13.90
C PHE A 84 11.45 12.31 -13.19
N GLY A 85 10.38 11.55 -12.93
CA GLY A 85 10.50 10.17 -12.49
C GLY A 85 9.19 9.43 -12.65
N ALA A 86 9.28 8.12 -12.74
CA ALA A 86 8.14 7.22 -12.77
C ALA A 86 8.51 5.90 -12.12
N GLY A 87 7.52 5.16 -11.69
CA GLY A 87 7.75 3.87 -11.08
C GLY A 87 6.50 3.03 -10.94
N THR A 88 6.72 1.84 -10.40
CA THR A 88 5.70 0.86 -10.12
C THR A 88 5.98 0.22 -8.78
N ASP A 89 4.98 0.20 -7.90
CA ASP A 89 4.97 -0.58 -6.69
C ASP A 89 4.12 -1.83 -6.92
N SER A 90 4.56 -2.98 -6.45
CA SER A 90 3.79 -4.21 -6.34
C SER A 90 3.81 -4.65 -4.90
N PHE A 91 2.64 -4.93 -4.34
CA PHE A 91 2.52 -5.42 -2.98
C PHE A 91 1.58 -6.60 -2.89
N LYS A 92 2.00 -7.58 -2.10
CA LYS A 92 1.19 -8.70 -1.64
C LYS A 92 1.11 -8.62 -0.14
N GLU A 93 -0.10 -8.59 0.37
CA GLU A 93 -0.35 -8.40 1.79
C GLU A 93 -1.35 -9.44 2.28
N HIS A 94 -1.11 -9.95 3.49
CA HIS A 94 -2.05 -10.73 4.26
C HIS A 94 -2.20 -10.08 5.63
N VAL A 95 -3.42 -9.74 6.01
CA VAL A 95 -3.73 -8.98 7.24
C VAL A 95 -4.88 -9.56 8.01
N LEU A 96 -4.84 -9.37 9.32
CA LEU A 96 -5.90 -9.64 10.27
C LEU A 96 -6.29 -8.34 10.98
N TYR A 97 -7.52 -7.89 10.75
CA TYR A 97 -8.11 -6.73 11.40
C TYR A 97 -9.03 -7.16 12.54
N SER A 98 -9.08 -6.34 13.58
CA SER A 98 -10.14 -6.39 14.57
C SER A 98 -11.50 -6.20 13.91
N SER A 99 -12.55 -6.77 14.52
CA SER A 99 -13.93 -6.72 14.01
C SER A 99 -14.51 -5.31 13.75
N ASN A 100 -13.86 -4.26 14.26
CA ASN A 100 -14.25 -2.87 14.07
C ASN A 100 -13.26 -2.05 13.20
N PHE A 101 -12.28 -2.71 12.56
CA PHE A 101 -11.25 -2.07 11.72
C PHE A 101 -10.42 -0.98 12.40
N THR A 102 -10.39 -0.94 13.73
CA THR A 102 -9.59 0.06 14.46
C THR A 102 -8.17 -0.40 14.77
N VAL A 103 -7.94 -1.72 14.73
CA VAL A 103 -6.64 -2.33 14.98
C VAL A 103 -6.35 -3.35 13.88
N LEU A 104 -5.17 -3.25 13.27
CA LEU A 104 -4.55 -4.36 12.57
C LEU A 104 -3.80 -5.19 13.60
N GLU A 105 -4.32 -6.38 13.88
CA GLU A 105 -3.76 -7.31 14.86
C GLU A 105 -2.43 -7.86 14.37
N GLU A 106 -2.41 -8.29 13.10
CA GLU A 106 -1.24 -8.82 12.42
C GLU A 106 -1.31 -8.52 10.91
N GLY A 107 -0.17 -8.28 10.29
CA GLY A 107 -0.07 -8.04 8.86
C GLY A 107 1.31 -8.39 8.32
N GLY A 108 1.38 -9.16 7.23
CA GLY A 108 2.59 -9.44 6.49
C GLY A 108 2.49 -8.86 5.09
N ILE A 109 3.45 -8.02 4.71
CA ILE A 109 3.48 -7.34 3.41
C ILE A 109 4.81 -7.66 2.74
N HIS A 110 4.76 -8.18 1.51
CA HIS A 110 5.91 -8.16 0.61
C HIS A 110 5.71 -7.04 -0.41
N GLN A 111 6.64 -6.09 -0.44
CA GLN A 111 6.60 -4.98 -1.39
C GLN A 111 7.85 -4.95 -2.27
N THR A 112 7.64 -4.75 -3.56
CA THR A 112 8.70 -4.40 -4.51
C THR A 112 8.33 -3.11 -5.22
N SER A 113 9.22 -2.12 -5.16
CA SER A 113 9.11 -0.83 -5.84
C SER A 113 10.19 -0.71 -6.89
N THR A 114 9.84 -0.32 -8.11
CA THR A 114 10.81 0.04 -9.14
C THR A 114 10.57 1.49 -9.54
N PHE A 115 11.61 2.31 -9.52
CA PHE A 115 11.51 3.71 -9.94
C PHE A 115 12.69 4.11 -10.81
N SER A 116 12.46 5.00 -11.76
CA SER A 116 13.48 5.57 -12.62
C SER A 116 13.38 7.09 -12.65
N ASP A 117 14.53 7.76 -12.72
CA ASP A 117 14.65 9.20 -12.95
C ASP A 117 15.04 9.55 -14.40
N GLY A 118 14.95 8.56 -15.31
CA GLY A 118 15.34 8.68 -16.71
C GLY A 118 16.84 8.40 -16.97
N THR A 119 17.66 8.32 -15.92
CA THR A 119 19.10 8.00 -16.05
C THR A 119 19.49 6.71 -15.33
N SER A 120 18.84 6.42 -14.21
CA SER A 120 19.01 5.18 -13.46
C SER A 120 17.66 4.55 -13.15
N THR A 121 17.65 3.24 -12.98
CA THR A 121 16.50 2.49 -12.48
C THR A 121 16.88 1.82 -11.18
N CYS A 122 16.12 2.08 -10.13
CA CYS A 122 16.31 1.48 -8.83
C CYS A 122 15.13 0.57 -8.50
N THR A 123 15.44 -0.62 -8.00
CA THR A 123 14.48 -1.54 -7.40
C THR A 123 14.72 -1.61 -5.90
N VAL A 124 13.65 -1.40 -5.14
CA VAL A 124 13.59 -1.57 -3.69
C VAL A 124 12.69 -2.76 -3.42
N SER A 125 13.12 -3.70 -2.58
CA SER A 125 12.28 -4.79 -2.10
C SER A 125 12.36 -4.89 -0.59
N MET A 126 11.24 -5.15 0.07
CA MET A 126 11.17 -5.28 1.51
C MET A 126 10.01 -6.19 1.93
N ASP A 127 10.19 -6.84 3.07
CA ASP A 127 9.13 -7.46 3.83
C ASP A 127 8.80 -6.59 5.05
N VAL A 128 7.52 -6.42 5.33
CA VAL A 128 7.03 -5.68 6.49
C VAL A 128 6.12 -6.59 7.29
N HIS A 129 6.38 -6.70 8.60
CA HIS A 129 5.48 -7.33 9.55
C HIS A 129 4.94 -6.27 10.51
N ALA A 130 3.63 -6.06 10.49
CA ALA A 130 2.93 -5.12 11.35
C ALA A 130 2.15 -5.89 12.41
N THR A 131 2.24 -5.47 13.67
CA THR A 131 1.47 -6.08 14.77
C THR A 131 0.90 -5.02 15.70
N GLY A 132 -0.35 -5.23 16.12
CA GLY A 132 -1.05 -4.37 17.07
C GLY A 132 -1.13 -2.90 16.64
N LEU A 133 -1.24 -2.64 15.33
CA LEU A 133 -1.31 -1.28 14.79
C LEU A 133 -2.70 -0.71 15.03
N ASN A 134 -2.80 0.22 15.98
CA ASN A 134 -4.00 0.95 16.30
C ASN A 134 -4.09 2.22 15.44
N PHE A 135 -5.06 2.27 14.54
CA PHE A 135 -5.25 3.37 13.60
C PHE A 135 -5.78 4.65 14.26
N VAL A 136 -6.38 4.54 15.45
CA VAL A 136 -6.90 5.70 16.21
C VAL A 136 -5.77 6.44 16.92
N THR A 137 -4.86 5.69 17.55
CA THR A 137 -3.74 6.26 18.31
C THR A 137 -2.47 6.41 17.47
N GLY A 138 -2.39 5.77 16.31
CA GLY A 138 -1.20 5.72 15.47
C GLY A 138 -0.04 4.93 16.10
N THR A 139 -0.34 4.03 17.04
CA THR A 139 0.67 3.22 17.75
C THR A 139 0.63 1.79 17.28
N GLY A 140 1.79 1.13 17.18
CA GLY A 140 1.90 -0.27 16.81
C GLY A 140 3.36 -0.68 16.70
N HIS A 141 3.61 -1.89 16.21
CA HIS A 141 4.94 -2.35 15.89
C HIS A 141 5.05 -2.66 14.40
N PHE A 142 6.15 -2.19 13.81
CA PHE A 142 6.56 -2.56 12.47
C PHE A 142 7.96 -3.16 12.55
N GLN A 143 8.11 -4.33 11.97
CA GLN A 143 9.38 -4.96 11.69
C GLN A 143 9.60 -4.94 10.17
N TYR A 144 10.81 -4.55 9.76
CA TYR A 144 11.21 -4.52 8.36
C TYR A 144 12.33 -5.54 8.17
N ASP A 145 12.11 -6.48 7.26
CA ASP A 145 13.06 -7.55 6.94
C ASP A 145 13.35 -7.58 5.43
N ASN A 146 14.41 -8.29 5.05
CA ASN A 146 14.79 -8.51 3.66
C ASN A 146 14.87 -7.23 2.80
N PHE A 147 15.21 -6.10 3.42
CA PHE A 147 15.32 -4.81 2.75
C PHE A 147 16.50 -4.81 1.78
N THR A 148 16.23 -4.55 0.50
CA THR A 148 17.24 -4.45 -0.56
C THR A 148 16.99 -3.23 -1.43
N VAL A 149 18.07 -2.62 -1.91
CA VAL A 149 18.04 -1.55 -2.91
C VAL A 149 19.11 -1.85 -3.95
N VAL A 150 18.70 -1.94 -5.21
CA VAL A 150 19.60 -2.17 -6.35
C VAL A 150 19.33 -1.10 -7.40
N CYS A 151 20.34 -0.36 -7.81
CA CYS A 151 20.23 0.65 -8.87
C CYS A 151 21.17 0.32 -10.03
N VAL A 152 20.66 0.45 -11.25
CA VAL A 152 21.39 0.24 -12.51
C VAL A 152 21.24 1.44 -13.45
#